data_AF-A0A7L2GXI9-F1
#
_entry.id   AF-A0A7L2GXI9-F1
#
_cell.length_a   1.000
_cell.length_b   1.000
_cell.length_c   1.000
_cell.angle_alpha   90.00
_cell.angle_beta   90.00
_cell.angle_gamma   90.00
#
_symmetry.space_group_name_H-M   'P 1'
#
loop_
_entity.id
_entity.type
_entity.pdbx_description
1 polymer ?
#
loop_
_entity_poly.entity_id
_entity_poly.type
_entity_poly.pdbx_seq_one_letter_code
_entity_poly.pdbx_strand_id
1 'polypeptide(L)'
;GGWLLLQNCHLGLEFLNELTDTIATTESMNEGFRTWITTEAHPEFPINLLQFSIKFTNEPPQGVKAGLKRTYSAVTQDHLEVSNMPQWKPLLYAVAFLHTTVQERRKFGPLGWNIPYEFNQADYAASVQFVQNHLDDMDIKRGVNWSCVRYMLGEVQYGGRVTDDLDKALLNTYARVWFGEHMFSEKFCFYKDYVIPKGKTVEDYLQYIEQLPVIDTPEVFGLHPNADITYQTNLANETLSTIVSTQPKDSSTGEGETREAVVQRLADEMLEKLPPDYNPHEVKAQLQKMGAIQPINIFLRQEIDCMQHVLSRVRITLTDLKLAIDGKL
;
A
#
# COMPACT_ATOMS: atom_id res chain seq x y z
N GLY A 1 23.22 19.79 -27.98
CA GLY A 1 22.45 18.61 -27.54
C GLY A 1 23.01 18.11 -26.23
N GLY A 2 22.15 17.56 -25.38
CA GLY A 2 22.50 17.06 -24.04
C GLY A 2 21.31 16.36 -23.40
N TRP A 3 21.52 15.80 -22.20
CA TRP A 3 20.51 15.05 -21.48
C TRP A 3 19.98 15.91 -20.33
N LEU A 4 18.68 16.21 -20.34
CA LEU A 4 17.98 16.91 -19.28
C LEU A 4 17.24 15.88 -18.42
N LEU A 5 17.50 15.83 -17.13
CA LEU A 5 16.76 15.00 -16.17
C LEU A 5 15.91 15.90 -15.28
N LEU A 6 14.60 15.75 -15.38
CA LEU A 6 13.60 16.42 -14.55
C LEU A 6 13.07 15.42 -13.54
N GLN A 7 13.26 15.72 -12.26
CA GLN A 7 12.86 14.85 -11.16
C GLN A 7 11.58 15.32 -10.48
N ASN A 8 10.79 14.39 -9.94
CA ASN A 8 9.58 14.64 -9.16
C ASN A 8 8.54 15.54 -9.86
N CYS A 9 8.33 15.36 -11.16
CA CYS A 9 7.51 16.29 -11.95
C CYS A 9 6.01 16.24 -11.64
N HIS A 10 5.54 15.22 -10.92
CA HIS A 10 4.17 15.18 -10.39
C HIS A 10 3.87 16.35 -9.43
N LEU A 11 4.90 16.97 -8.85
CA LEU A 11 4.77 18.16 -7.99
C LEU A 11 4.71 19.49 -8.77
N GLY A 12 4.95 19.47 -10.08
CA GLY A 12 5.14 20.67 -10.91
C GLY A 12 4.40 20.58 -12.25
N LEU A 13 3.08 20.39 -12.19
CA LEU A 13 2.25 20.12 -13.37
C LEU A 13 2.17 21.31 -14.34
N GLU A 14 2.14 22.54 -13.81
CA GLU A 14 2.14 23.76 -14.63
C GLU A 14 3.40 23.85 -15.50
N PHE A 15 4.56 23.54 -14.92
CA PHE A 15 5.82 23.50 -15.64
C PHE A 15 5.83 22.41 -16.73
N LEU A 16 5.18 21.28 -16.50
CA LEU A 16 5.06 20.24 -17.53
C LEU A 16 4.21 20.70 -18.71
N ASN A 17 3.18 21.53 -18.51
CA ASN A 17 2.42 22.11 -19.62
C ASN A 17 3.31 23.04 -20.45
N GLU A 18 4.04 23.96 -19.80
CA GLU A 18 4.98 24.86 -20.49
C GLU A 18 6.07 24.09 -21.24
N LEU A 19 6.62 23.04 -20.62
CA LEU A 19 7.59 22.15 -21.26
C LEU A 19 7.01 21.47 -22.50
N THR A 20 5.75 21.03 -22.43
CA THR A 20 5.05 20.38 -23.55
C THR A 20 4.92 21.35 -24.73
N ASP A 21 4.47 22.57 -24.46
CA ASP A 21 4.32 23.61 -25.47
C ASP A 21 5.67 24.00 -26.08
N THR A 22 6.71 24.11 -25.25
CA THR A 22 8.08 24.41 -25.69
C THR A 22 8.62 23.32 -26.62
N ILE A 23 8.46 22.05 -26.25
CA ILE A 23 8.90 20.92 -27.08
C ILE A 23 8.11 20.86 -28.39
N ALA A 24 6.81 21.13 -28.36
CA ALA A 24 5.94 21.07 -29.54
C ALA A 24 6.19 22.21 -30.54
N THR A 25 6.60 23.40 -30.06
CA THR A 25 6.82 24.60 -30.89
C THR A 25 8.25 24.75 -31.40
N THR A 26 9.22 24.02 -30.82
CA THR A 26 10.62 24.11 -31.22
C THR A 26 10.84 23.47 -32.60
N GLU A 27 11.11 24.28 -33.62
CA GLU A 27 11.28 23.82 -35.02
C GLU A 27 12.57 23.00 -35.27
N SER A 28 13.65 23.31 -34.55
CA SER A 28 14.94 22.63 -34.73
C SER A 28 15.51 22.18 -33.39
N MET A 29 15.64 20.86 -33.22
CA MET A 29 16.20 20.26 -32.01
C MET A 29 17.43 19.43 -32.39
N ASN A 30 18.49 19.56 -31.60
CA ASN A 30 19.72 18.82 -31.85
C ASN A 30 19.50 17.31 -31.67
N GLU A 31 20.00 16.48 -32.58
CA GLU A 31 19.79 15.01 -32.56
C GLU A 31 20.23 14.32 -31.26
N GLY A 32 21.19 14.90 -30.53
CA GLY A 32 21.67 14.40 -29.24
C GLY A 32 20.86 14.86 -28.02
N PHE A 33 19.79 15.63 -28.21
CA PHE A 33 18.94 16.08 -27.10
C PHE A 33 18.02 14.98 -26.59
N ARG A 34 17.98 14.77 -25.28
CA ARG A 34 17.06 13.83 -24.61
C ARG A 34 16.52 14.48 -23.34
N THR A 35 15.21 14.35 -23.11
CA THR A 35 14.56 14.74 -21.85
C THR A 35 14.09 13.49 -21.12
N TRP A 36 14.55 13.33 -19.88
CA TRP A 36 14.12 12.30 -18.95
C TRP A 36 13.25 12.94 -17.89
N ILE A 37 12.07 12.38 -17.67
CA ILE A 37 11.10 12.86 -16.69
C ILE A 37 10.85 11.71 -15.71
N THR A 38 11.04 11.96 -14.42
CA THR A 38 10.59 11.04 -13.37
C THR A 38 9.36 11.63 -12.71
N THR A 39 8.25 10.89 -12.70
CA THR A 39 6.96 11.33 -12.17
C THR A 39 6.24 10.15 -11.54
N GLU A 40 5.37 10.41 -10.57
CA GLU A 40 4.34 9.46 -10.16
C GLU A 40 3.11 9.66 -11.04
N ALA A 41 2.19 8.68 -11.03
CA ALA A 41 0.94 8.79 -11.75
C ALA A 41 0.10 9.93 -11.14
N HIS A 42 -0.25 10.92 -11.97
CA HIS A 42 -1.07 12.05 -11.55
C HIS A 42 -2.24 12.24 -12.54
N PRO A 43 -3.51 12.36 -12.08
CA PRO A 43 -4.67 12.50 -12.97
C PRO A 43 -4.59 13.70 -13.91
N GLU A 44 -3.97 14.78 -13.45
CA GLU A 44 -3.80 16.03 -14.22
C GLU A 44 -2.46 16.08 -14.98
N PHE A 45 -1.74 14.96 -15.11
CA PHE A 45 -0.52 14.92 -15.90
C PHE A 45 -0.85 15.22 -17.38
N PRO A 46 -0.07 16.07 -18.09
CA PRO A 46 -0.41 16.48 -19.45
C PRO A 46 -0.47 15.29 -20.42
N ILE A 47 -1.67 15.04 -20.97
CA ILE A 47 -1.93 13.88 -21.85
C ILE A 47 -1.05 13.94 -23.11
N ASN A 48 -0.86 15.14 -23.67
CA ASN A 48 -0.03 15.32 -24.87
C ASN A 48 1.43 14.94 -24.60
N LEU A 49 1.98 15.39 -23.46
CA LEU A 49 3.35 15.02 -23.05
C LEU A 49 3.47 13.51 -22.87
N LEU A 50 2.47 12.89 -22.25
CA LEU A 50 2.42 11.45 -22.12
C LEU A 50 2.42 10.80 -23.50
N GLN A 51 1.56 11.21 -24.43
CA GLN A 51 1.51 10.64 -25.79
C GLN A 51 2.84 10.73 -26.54
N PHE A 52 3.53 11.87 -26.48
CA PHE A 52 4.82 12.08 -27.15
C PHE A 52 6.01 11.36 -26.49
N SER A 53 5.89 11.02 -25.21
CA SER A 53 6.99 10.42 -24.45
C SER A 53 7.07 8.89 -24.61
N ILE A 54 8.27 8.34 -24.44
CA ILE A 54 8.46 6.90 -24.18
C ILE A 54 8.28 6.68 -22.68
N LYS A 55 7.46 5.70 -22.29
CA LYS A 55 7.10 5.44 -20.89
C LYS A 55 7.87 4.23 -20.39
N PHE A 56 8.50 4.38 -19.24
CA PHE A 56 9.11 3.29 -18.49
C PHE A 56 8.47 3.24 -17.12
N THR A 57 7.97 2.07 -16.72
CA THR A 57 7.51 1.82 -15.36
C THR A 57 8.63 1.13 -14.59
N ASN A 58 8.93 1.63 -13.39
CA ASN A 58 9.89 1.01 -12.48
C ASN A 58 9.13 0.57 -11.23
N GLU A 59 8.57 -0.63 -11.28
CA GLU A 59 7.88 -1.21 -10.14
C GLU A 59 8.87 -1.98 -9.26
N PRO A 60 8.73 -1.90 -7.93
CA PRO A 60 9.57 -2.68 -7.04
C PRO A 60 9.35 -4.18 -7.31
N PRO A 61 10.43 -4.97 -7.34
CA PRO A 61 10.31 -6.39 -7.62
C PRO A 61 9.52 -7.06 -6.48
N GLN A 62 8.55 -7.88 -6.86
CA GLN A 62 7.63 -8.52 -5.92
C GLN A 62 8.18 -9.85 -5.40
N GLY A 63 7.87 -10.15 -4.15
CA GLY A 63 8.24 -11.38 -3.46
C GLY A 63 9.49 -11.28 -2.61
N VAL A 64 9.65 -12.23 -1.69
CA VAL A 64 10.76 -12.29 -0.74
C VAL A 64 12.08 -12.47 -1.45
N LYS A 65 12.15 -13.39 -2.42
CA LYS A 65 13.35 -13.60 -3.24
C LYS A 65 13.81 -12.31 -3.89
N ALA A 66 12.89 -11.59 -4.54
CA ALA A 66 13.22 -10.43 -5.34
C ALA A 66 13.55 -9.21 -4.47
N GLY A 67 12.82 -9.01 -3.36
CA GLY A 67 13.10 -7.99 -2.36
C GLY A 67 14.46 -8.19 -1.67
N LEU A 68 14.75 -9.41 -1.20
CA LEU A 68 16.05 -9.74 -0.61
C LEU A 68 17.19 -9.56 -1.61
N LYS A 69 17.02 -10.01 -2.86
CA LYS A 69 18.02 -9.84 -3.92
C LYS A 69 18.31 -8.37 -4.15
N ARG A 70 17.28 -7.52 -4.20
CA ARG A 70 17.44 -6.06 -4.33
C ARG A 70 18.23 -5.48 -3.16
N THR A 71 17.87 -5.82 -1.92
CA THR A 71 18.58 -5.33 -0.74
C THR A 71 20.03 -5.80 -0.69
N TYR A 72 20.28 -7.09 -0.96
CA TYR A 72 21.63 -7.66 -0.97
C TYR A 72 22.49 -7.25 -2.16
N SER A 73 21.89 -6.84 -3.29
CA SER A 73 22.64 -6.27 -4.41
C SER A 73 23.30 -4.94 -4.05
N ALA A 74 22.78 -4.22 -3.06
CA ALA A 74 23.39 -3.00 -2.52
C ALA A 74 24.41 -3.29 -1.39
N VAL A 75 24.44 -4.51 -0.85
CA VAL A 75 25.39 -4.91 0.20
C VAL A 75 26.73 -5.26 -0.46
N THR A 76 27.81 -4.71 0.09
CA THR A 76 29.18 -4.98 -0.38
C THR A 76 29.88 -5.98 0.54
N GLN A 77 31.00 -6.54 0.10
CA GLN A 77 31.79 -7.43 0.95
C GLN A 77 32.27 -6.71 2.22
N ASP A 78 32.65 -5.43 2.10
CA ASP A 78 33.02 -4.60 3.24
C ASP A 78 31.89 -4.54 4.27
N HIS A 79 30.64 -4.32 3.84
CA HIS A 79 29.48 -4.34 4.74
C HIS A 79 29.31 -5.69 5.47
N LEU A 80 29.62 -6.82 4.82
CA LEU A 80 29.59 -8.14 5.48
C LEU A 80 30.73 -8.36 6.49
N GLU A 81 31.85 -7.67 6.31
CA GLU A 81 33.09 -7.84 7.09
C GLU A 81 33.32 -6.71 8.10
N VAL A 82 32.43 -5.72 8.15
CA VAL A 82 32.42 -4.61 9.10
C VAL A 82 32.65 -5.06 10.55
N SER A 83 32.02 -6.16 10.97
CA SER A 83 32.17 -6.71 12.32
C SER A 83 32.56 -8.19 12.27
N ASN A 84 33.55 -8.55 13.09
CA ASN A 84 34.01 -9.93 13.26
C ASN A 84 33.12 -10.76 14.19
N MET A 85 32.07 -10.15 14.75
CA MET A 85 31.16 -10.80 15.67
C MET A 85 30.29 -11.85 14.93
N PRO A 86 30.17 -13.08 15.43
CA PRO A 86 29.39 -14.13 14.77
C PRO A 86 27.91 -13.77 14.62
N GLN A 87 27.41 -12.84 15.43
CA GLN A 87 26.04 -12.34 15.38
C GLN A 87 25.78 -11.37 14.22
N TRP A 88 26.80 -10.73 13.65
CA TRP A 88 26.65 -9.67 12.65
C TRP A 88 25.95 -10.14 11.38
N LYS A 89 26.50 -11.16 10.73
CA LYS A 89 25.97 -11.63 9.43
C LYS A 89 24.53 -12.18 9.53
N PRO A 90 24.17 -12.98 10.56
CA PRO A 90 22.78 -13.37 10.76
C PRO A 90 21.83 -12.20 11.03
N LEU A 91 22.25 -11.21 11.81
CA LEU A 91 21.44 -10.03 12.10
C LEU A 91 21.24 -9.15 10.85
N LEU A 92 22.29 -8.96 10.04
CA LEU A 92 22.18 -8.25 8.77
C LEU A 92 21.14 -8.89 7.85
N TYR A 93 21.18 -10.22 7.71
CA TYR A 93 20.19 -10.97 6.93
C TYR A 93 18.79 -10.85 7.52
N ALA A 94 18.65 -10.94 8.85
CA ALA A 94 17.36 -10.81 9.51
C ALA A 94 16.73 -9.41 9.37
N VAL A 95 17.54 -8.34 9.40
CA VAL A 95 17.07 -6.98 9.12
C VAL A 95 16.65 -6.84 7.65
N ALA A 96 17.39 -7.42 6.70
CA ALA A 96 17.01 -7.43 5.29
C ALA A 96 15.70 -8.21 5.04
N PHE A 97 15.52 -9.32 5.75
CA PHE A 97 14.29 -10.12 5.70
C PHE A 97 13.10 -9.35 6.29
N LEU A 98 13.30 -8.67 7.43
CA LEU A 98 12.29 -7.78 8.01
C LEU A 98 11.92 -6.67 7.03
N HIS A 99 12.91 -6.00 6.44
CA HIS A 99 12.69 -4.94 5.47
C HIS A 99 11.85 -5.41 4.27
N THR A 100 12.21 -6.58 3.72
CA THR A 100 11.48 -7.19 2.61
C THR A 100 10.05 -7.54 3.02
N THR A 101 9.85 -8.11 4.20
CA THR A 101 8.52 -8.49 4.71
C THR A 101 7.62 -7.27 4.87
N VAL A 102 8.10 -6.19 5.50
CA VAL A 102 7.26 -5.00 5.73
C VAL A 102 6.86 -4.31 4.42
N GLN A 103 7.73 -4.34 3.41
CA GLN A 103 7.42 -3.84 2.06
C GLN A 103 6.39 -4.73 1.36
N GLU A 104 6.62 -6.04 1.32
CA GLU A 104 5.75 -6.99 0.64
C GLU A 104 4.36 -7.08 1.24
N ARG A 105 4.22 -6.89 2.56
CA ARG A 105 2.92 -6.88 3.22
C ARG A 105 1.97 -5.83 2.66
N ARG A 106 2.47 -4.72 2.12
CA ARG A 106 1.64 -3.65 1.52
C ARG A 106 0.74 -4.16 0.40
N LYS A 107 1.14 -5.20 -0.35
CA LYS A 107 0.34 -5.74 -1.47
C LYS A 107 -0.97 -6.39 -1.03
N PHE A 108 -1.08 -6.81 0.23
CA PHE A 108 -2.30 -7.41 0.77
C PHE A 108 -3.33 -6.38 1.28
N GLY A 109 -3.09 -5.08 1.07
CA GLY A 109 -3.97 -4.01 1.50
C GLY A 109 -4.22 -4.05 3.02
N PRO A 110 -5.46 -3.84 3.49
CA PRO A 110 -5.81 -3.85 4.92
C PRO A 110 -5.46 -5.14 5.68
N LEU A 111 -5.32 -6.28 5.00
CA LEU A 111 -4.87 -7.52 5.64
C LEU A 111 -3.37 -7.49 5.96
N GLY A 112 -2.60 -6.74 5.16
CA GLY A 112 -1.18 -6.52 5.34
C GLY A 112 -0.88 -5.42 6.35
N TRP A 113 -1.43 -4.24 6.09
CA TRP A 113 -1.33 -3.04 6.92
C TRP A 113 -2.65 -2.29 6.90
N ASN A 114 -3.11 -1.77 8.04
CA ASN A 114 -4.29 -0.91 8.08
C ASN A 114 -4.07 0.37 7.26
N ILE A 115 -2.84 0.91 7.30
CA ILE A 115 -2.43 2.09 6.52
C ILE A 115 -1.25 1.71 5.59
N PRO A 116 -1.27 2.11 4.31
CA PRO A 116 -0.20 1.76 3.37
C PRO A 116 1.07 2.57 3.63
N TYR A 117 1.95 2.05 4.50
CA TYR A 117 3.26 2.65 4.78
C TYR A 117 4.26 2.43 3.66
N GLU A 118 5.12 3.43 3.43
CA GLU A 118 6.25 3.32 2.51
C GLU A 118 7.55 3.21 3.29
N PHE A 119 8.18 2.04 3.20
CA PHE A 119 9.50 1.77 3.75
C PHE A 119 10.55 1.79 2.65
N ASN A 120 11.63 2.52 2.87
CA ASN A 120 12.66 2.77 1.87
C ASN A 120 14.04 2.28 2.34
N GLN A 121 15.04 2.44 1.47
CA GLN A 121 16.40 1.99 1.74
C GLN A 121 17.07 2.73 2.91
N ALA A 122 16.63 3.95 3.24
CA ALA A 122 17.16 4.70 4.38
C ALA A 122 16.74 4.05 5.71
N ASP A 123 15.53 3.51 5.80
CA ASP A 123 15.06 2.79 7.00
C ASP A 123 15.89 1.51 7.23
N TYR A 124 16.21 0.80 6.15
CA TYR A 124 17.11 -0.35 6.19
C TYR A 124 18.53 0.05 6.60
N ALA A 125 19.11 1.07 5.95
CA ALA A 125 20.47 1.52 6.25
C ALA A 125 20.62 2.01 7.70
N ALA A 126 19.65 2.76 8.22
CA ALA A 126 19.63 3.22 9.60
C ALA A 126 19.51 2.05 10.60
N SER A 127 18.70 1.05 10.27
CA SER A 127 18.57 -0.18 11.07
C SER A 127 19.87 -0.98 11.11
N VAL A 128 20.55 -1.13 9.96
CA VAL A 128 21.85 -1.82 9.85
C VAL A 128 22.92 -1.08 10.64
N GLN A 129 23.00 0.25 10.49
CA GLN A 129 23.96 1.08 11.22
C GLN A 129 23.74 0.98 12.73
N PHE A 130 22.49 0.98 13.18
CA PHE A 130 22.16 0.76 14.59
C PHE A 130 22.66 -0.61 15.08
N VAL A 131 22.36 -1.69 14.34
CA VAL A 131 22.79 -3.04 14.71
C VAL A 131 24.31 -3.14 14.79
N GLN A 132 25.02 -2.51 13.85
CA GLN A 132 26.48 -2.46 13.87
C GLN A 132 26.99 -1.82 15.15
N ASN A 133 26.57 -0.58 15.42
CA ASN A 133 26.99 0.17 16.60
C ASN A 133 26.65 -0.60 17.90
N HIS A 134 25.47 -1.22 17.94
CA HIS A 134 25.02 -1.99 19.09
C HIS A 134 25.88 -3.23 19.35
N LEU A 135 26.39 -3.89 18.31
CA LEU A 135 27.31 -5.02 18.44
C LEU A 135 28.74 -4.58 18.79
N ASP A 136 29.21 -3.45 18.26
CA ASP A 136 30.55 -2.92 18.52
C ASP A 136 30.69 -2.44 19.97
N ASP A 137 29.63 -1.86 20.55
CA ASP A 137 29.56 -1.41 21.95
C ASP A 137 29.16 -2.54 22.93
N MET A 138 28.89 -3.75 22.44
CA MET A 138 28.37 -4.85 23.25
C MET A 138 29.45 -5.48 24.15
N ASP A 139 29.16 -5.60 25.44
CA ASP A 139 29.96 -6.45 26.33
C ASP A 139 29.74 -7.92 25.99
N ILE A 140 30.81 -8.58 25.52
CA ILE A 140 30.85 -10.01 25.15
C ILE A 140 30.29 -10.90 26.28
N LYS A 141 30.46 -10.52 27.55
CA LYS A 141 29.95 -11.32 28.68
C LYS A 141 28.44 -11.22 28.88
N ARG A 142 27.82 -10.12 28.44
CA ARG A 142 26.37 -9.88 28.56
C ARG A 142 25.61 -10.33 27.33
N GLY A 143 26.27 -10.41 26.17
CA GLY A 143 25.63 -10.75 24.91
C GLY A 143 24.69 -9.65 24.40
N VAL A 144 23.91 -9.97 23.38
CA VAL A 144 23.07 -8.98 22.68
C VAL A 144 21.90 -8.58 23.56
N ASN A 145 21.74 -7.27 23.82
CA ASN A 145 20.54 -6.75 24.47
C ASN A 145 19.34 -6.75 23.49
N TRP A 146 18.61 -7.87 23.46
CA TRP A 146 17.45 -8.04 22.59
C TRP A 146 16.31 -7.08 22.85
N SER A 147 16.11 -6.64 24.10
CA SER A 147 15.08 -5.64 24.40
C SER A 147 15.38 -4.32 23.70
N CYS A 148 16.65 -3.91 23.67
CA CYS A 148 17.10 -2.73 22.92
C CYS A 148 16.90 -2.92 21.42
N VAL A 149 17.36 -4.05 20.85
CA VAL A 149 17.24 -4.31 19.41
C VAL A 149 15.79 -4.33 18.95
N ARG A 150 14.91 -5.01 19.70
CA ARG A 150 13.48 -5.09 19.38
C ARG A 150 12.81 -3.73 19.46
N TYR A 151 13.12 -2.94 20.48
CA TYR A 151 12.60 -1.59 20.62
C TYR A 151 13.08 -0.69 19.48
N MET A 152 14.37 -0.73 19.16
CA MET A 152 14.91 0.13 18.10
C MET A 152 14.35 -0.22 16.72
N LEU A 153 14.23 -1.51 16.38
CA LEU A 153 13.65 -1.91 15.10
C LEU A 153 12.13 -1.67 15.05
N GLY A 154 11.40 -2.07 16.11
CA GLY A 154 9.94 -2.09 16.14
C GLY A 154 9.28 -0.75 16.47
N GLU A 155 9.89 0.08 17.34
CA GLU A 155 9.32 1.36 17.79
C GLU A 155 9.97 2.57 17.14
N VAL A 156 11.26 2.52 16.84
CA VAL A 156 12.03 3.71 16.42
C VAL A 156 12.27 3.74 14.91
N GLN A 157 12.93 2.73 14.35
CA GLN A 157 13.35 2.71 12.94
C GLN A 157 12.15 2.51 12.01
N TYR A 158 11.55 1.31 12.03
CA TYR A 158 10.34 1.03 11.24
C TYR A 158 9.10 1.59 11.94
N GLY A 159 9.04 1.50 13.27
CA GLY A 159 7.92 1.99 14.07
C GLY A 159 7.70 3.50 14.02
N GLY A 160 8.72 4.28 13.69
CA GLY A 160 8.60 5.73 13.53
C GLY A 160 7.71 6.14 12.35
N ARG A 161 7.50 5.25 11.37
CA ARG A 161 6.58 5.46 10.25
C ARG A 161 5.18 4.92 10.50
N VAL A 162 5.04 3.98 11.43
CA VAL A 162 3.78 3.28 11.70
C VAL A 162 2.96 4.11 12.67
N THR A 163 1.81 4.57 12.18
CA THR A 163 0.90 5.47 12.90
C THR A 163 -0.26 4.76 13.58
N ASP A 164 -0.62 3.55 13.16
CA ASP A 164 -1.70 2.76 13.72
C ASP A 164 -1.19 1.81 14.83
N ASP A 165 -1.93 1.73 15.93
CA ASP A 165 -1.50 0.96 17.12
C ASP A 165 -1.50 -0.55 16.86
N LEU A 166 -2.42 -1.07 16.03
CA LEU A 166 -2.47 -2.50 15.69
C LEU A 166 -1.35 -2.87 14.72
N ASP A 167 -1.08 -2.02 13.73
CA ASP A 167 0.06 -2.17 12.83
C ASP A 167 1.40 -2.12 13.62
N LYS A 168 1.50 -1.23 14.62
CA LYS A 168 2.66 -1.17 15.52
C LYS A 168 2.79 -2.44 16.36
N ALA A 169 1.68 -2.95 16.91
CA ALA A 169 1.68 -4.22 17.65
C ALA A 169 2.13 -5.41 16.78
N LEU A 170 1.73 -5.43 15.50
CA LEU A 170 2.19 -6.41 14.52
C LEU A 170 3.70 -6.30 14.27
N LEU A 171 4.20 -5.09 14.01
CA LEU A 171 5.63 -4.85 13.78
C LEU A 171 6.48 -5.27 15.00
N ASN A 172 6.05 -4.92 16.20
CA ASN A 172 6.69 -5.37 17.44
C ASN A 172 6.64 -6.89 17.62
N THR A 173 5.60 -7.54 17.11
CA THR A 173 5.49 -9.00 17.13
C THR A 173 6.55 -9.63 16.21
N TYR A 174 6.79 -9.09 15.02
CA TYR A 174 7.92 -9.52 14.18
C TYR A 174 9.25 -9.33 14.89
N ALA A 175 9.47 -8.14 15.46
CA ALA A 175 10.70 -7.85 16.21
C ALA A 175 10.93 -8.89 17.32
N ARG A 176 9.89 -9.22 18.09
CA ARG A 176 9.96 -10.20 19.17
C ARG A 176 10.19 -11.64 18.70
N VAL A 177 9.50 -12.06 17.64
CA VAL A 177 9.55 -13.45 17.12
C VAL A 177 10.84 -13.73 16.36
N TRP A 178 11.41 -12.75 15.65
CA TRP A 178 12.58 -12.97 14.82
C TRP A 178 13.90 -12.59 15.48
N PHE A 179 13.93 -11.56 16.34
CA PHE A 179 15.17 -11.10 16.96
C PHE A 179 15.26 -11.60 18.40
N GLY A 180 16.14 -12.57 18.65
CA GLY A 180 16.37 -13.18 19.95
C GLY A 180 17.47 -14.21 19.87
N GLU A 181 17.96 -14.71 21.02
CA GLU A 181 19.01 -15.75 21.04
C GLU A 181 18.63 -17.00 20.23
N HIS A 182 17.33 -17.31 20.15
CA HIS A 182 16.82 -18.44 19.37
C HIS A 182 17.10 -18.32 17.88
N MET A 183 17.38 -17.12 17.35
CA MET A 183 17.67 -16.91 15.92
C MET A 183 18.99 -17.57 15.48
N PHE A 184 19.91 -17.80 16.42
CA PHE A 184 21.18 -18.46 16.15
C PHE A 184 21.10 -19.99 16.25
N SER A 185 19.94 -20.53 16.62
CA SER A 185 19.69 -21.97 16.63
C SER A 185 19.63 -22.52 15.21
N GLU A 186 20.15 -23.73 14.99
CA GLU A 186 20.08 -24.39 13.68
C GLU A 186 18.66 -24.72 13.22
N LYS A 187 17.70 -24.71 14.16
CA LYS A 187 16.27 -24.92 13.89
C LYS A 187 15.53 -23.64 13.53
N PHE A 188 16.18 -22.48 13.59
CA PHE A 188 15.52 -21.22 13.31
C PHE A 188 15.24 -21.07 11.81
N CYS A 189 14.01 -20.69 11.50
CA CYS A 189 13.59 -20.21 10.19
C CYS A 189 12.58 -19.08 10.39
N PHE A 190 12.53 -18.15 9.44
CA PHE A 190 11.48 -17.10 9.45
C PHE A 190 10.12 -17.72 9.13
N TYR A 191 10.13 -18.64 8.17
CA TYR A 191 9.04 -19.51 7.76
C TYR A 191 9.66 -20.72 7.02
N LYS A 192 8.93 -21.82 6.84
CA LYS A 192 9.41 -23.08 6.22
C LYS A 192 10.40 -22.83 5.07
N ASP A 193 11.60 -23.38 5.17
CA ASP A 193 12.71 -23.25 4.20
C ASP A 193 13.32 -21.83 4.03
N TYR A 194 12.78 -20.80 4.67
CA TYR A 194 13.41 -19.47 4.79
C TYR A 194 14.31 -19.43 6.03
N VAL A 195 15.48 -20.05 5.93
CA VAL A 195 16.52 -20.02 6.98
C VAL A 195 17.50 -18.86 6.77
N ILE A 196 18.28 -18.54 7.80
CA ILE A 196 19.41 -17.62 7.70
C ILE A 196 20.60 -18.38 7.07
N PRO A 197 21.08 -17.99 5.87
CA PRO A 197 22.20 -18.66 5.23
C PRO A 197 23.52 -18.41 5.97
N LYS A 198 24.36 -19.46 6.06
CA LYS A 198 25.72 -19.39 6.63
C LYS A 198 26.74 -19.08 5.52
N GLY A 199 26.64 -17.91 4.90
CA GLY A 199 27.54 -17.45 3.84
C GLY A 199 28.74 -16.63 4.35
N LYS A 200 29.88 -16.71 3.65
CA LYS A 200 31.06 -15.86 3.95
C LYS A 200 31.14 -14.66 3.01
N THR A 201 30.79 -14.85 1.75
CA THR A 201 30.83 -13.83 0.70
C THR A 201 29.42 -13.34 0.34
N VAL A 202 29.29 -12.12 -0.18
CA VAL A 202 27.99 -11.61 -0.70
C VAL A 202 27.41 -12.57 -1.74
N GLU A 203 28.25 -13.16 -2.58
CA GLU A 203 27.85 -14.11 -3.61
C GLU A 203 27.19 -15.36 -3.01
N ASP A 204 27.68 -15.87 -1.87
CA ASP A 204 27.04 -17.01 -1.17
C ASP A 204 25.60 -16.66 -0.76
N TYR A 205 25.37 -15.44 -0.26
CA TYR A 205 24.02 -14.97 0.11
C TYR A 205 23.14 -14.81 -1.13
N LEU A 206 23.67 -14.23 -2.22
CA LEU A 206 22.93 -14.05 -3.47
C LEU A 206 22.55 -15.40 -4.11
N GLN A 207 23.46 -16.38 -4.10
CA GLN A 207 23.18 -17.73 -4.60
C GLN A 207 22.10 -18.43 -3.77
N TYR A 208 22.12 -18.27 -2.44
CA TYR A 208 21.06 -18.79 -1.59
C TYR A 208 19.72 -18.09 -1.86
N ILE A 209 19.70 -16.77 -1.98
CA ILE A 209 18.49 -16.01 -2.33
C ILE A 209 17.94 -16.44 -3.68
N GLU A 210 18.81 -16.76 -4.65
CA GLU A 210 18.39 -17.24 -5.97
C GLU A 210 17.70 -18.61 -5.92
N GLN A 211 18.01 -19.44 -4.92
CA GLN A 211 17.38 -20.75 -4.70
C GLN A 211 16.02 -20.66 -4.01
N LEU A 212 15.63 -19.49 -3.48
CA LEU A 212 14.32 -19.31 -2.86
C LEU A 212 13.18 -19.49 -3.87
N PRO A 213 11.98 -19.91 -3.40
CA PRO A 213 10.80 -19.99 -4.26
C PRO A 213 10.50 -18.66 -4.96
N VAL A 214 10.07 -18.75 -6.22
CA VAL A 214 9.65 -17.56 -6.99
C VAL A 214 8.25 -17.10 -6.56
N ILE A 215 7.42 -18.03 -6.11
CA ILE A 215 6.06 -17.77 -5.62
C ILE A 215 6.08 -17.95 -4.11
N ASP A 216 5.89 -16.85 -3.38
CA ASP A 216 5.80 -16.88 -1.92
C ASP A 216 4.37 -17.14 -1.47
N THR A 217 4.21 -18.05 -0.51
CA THR A 217 2.93 -18.20 0.19
C THR A 217 2.73 -17.06 1.20
N PRO A 218 1.49 -16.57 1.42
CA PRO A 218 1.23 -15.50 2.40
C PRO A 218 1.74 -15.80 3.82
N GLU A 219 1.85 -17.08 4.17
CA GLU A 219 2.33 -17.53 5.47
C GLU A 219 3.80 -17.13 5.75
N VAL A 220 4.60 -16.90 4.70
CA VAL A 220 5.97 -16.35 4.84
C VAL A 220 5.94 -14.98 5.50
N PHE A 221 4.89 -14.21 5.22
CA PHE A 221 4.62 -12.92 5.85
C PHE A 221 3.76 -13.06 7.10
N GLY A 222 3.53 -14.26 7.65
CA GLY A 222 2.66 -14.46 8.81
C GLY A 222 1.17 -14.21 8.54
N LEU A 223 0.73 -14.27 7.27
CA LEU A 223 -0.67 -14.16 6.88
C LEU A 223 -1.32 -15.53 6.68
N HIS A 224 -2.63 -15.61 6.86
CA HIS A 224 -3.39 -16.81 6.52
C HIS A 224 -3.41 -17.01 4.98
N PRO A 225 -3.40 -18.26 4.46
CA PRO A 225 -3.44 -18.53 3.01
C PRO A 225 -4.56 -17.83 2.24
N ASN A 226 -5.72 -17.59 2.87
CA ASN A 226 -6.83 -16.84 2.28
C ASN A 226 -6.47 -15.41 1.85
N ALA A 227 -5.39 -14.82 2.39
CA ALA A 227 -4.92 -13.51 1.94
C ALA A 227 -4.53 -13.52 0.46
N ASP A 228 -4.03 -14.65 -0.05
CA ASP A 228 -3.75 -14.80 -1.49
C ASP A 228 -5.04 -14.78 -2.30
N ILE A 229 -6.09 -15.46 -1.85
CA ILE A 229 -7.40 -15.47 -2.54
C ILE A 229 -7.95 -14.03 -2.67
N THR A 230 -7.92 -13.26 -1.59
CA THR A 230 -8.36 -11.85 -1.61
C THR A 230 -7.49 -11.01 -2.53
N TYR A 231 -6.16 -11.17 -2.47
CA TYR A 231 -5.24 -10.44 -3.33
C TYR A 231 -5.49 -10.74 -4.82
N GLN A 232 -5.56 -12.02 -5.20
CA GLN A 232 -5.84 -12.45 -6.57
C GLN A 232 -7.22 -11.97 -7.06
N THR A 233 -8.23 -12.00 -6.18
CA THR A 233 -9.58 -11.52 -6.52
C THR A 233 -9.59 -10.03 -6.80
N ASN A 234 -8.91 -9.23 -5.96
CA ASN A 234 -8.80 -7.79 -6.15
C ASN A 234 -8.04 -7.44 -7.45
N LEU A 235 -6.90 -8.10 -7.69
CA LEU A 235 -6.12 -7.93 -8.90
C LEU A 235 -6.92 -8.31 -10.17
N ALA A 236 -7.68 -9.40 -10.11
CA ALA A 236 -8.57 -9.81 -11.20
C ALA A 236 -9.67 -8.77 -11.44
N ASN A 237 -10.32 -8.26 -10.40
CA ASN A 237 -11.34 -7.22 -10.51
C ASN A 237 -10.78 -5.91 -11.08
N GLU A 238 -9.60 -5.48 -10.64
CA GLU A 238 -8.92 -4.29 -11.17
C GLU A 238 -8.57 -4.46 -12.65
N THR A 239 -8.03 -5.63 -13.02
CA THR A 239 -7.71 -5.97 -14.41
C THR A 239 -8.97 -5.97 -15.28
N LEU A 240 -10.05 -6.60 -14.82
CA LEU A 240 -11.32 -6.64 -15.54
C LEU A 240 -11.95 -5.26 -15.67
N SER A 241 -11.93 -4.45 -14.60
CA SER A 241 -12.39 -3.06 -14.63
C SER A 241 -11.60 -2.22 -15.62
N THR A 242 -10.29 -2.45 -15.72
CA THR A 242 -9.40 -1.80 -16.69
C THR A 242 -9.74 -2.22 -18.12
N ILE A 243 -9.99 -3.51 -18.35
CA ILE A 243 -10.44 -4.01 -19.66
C ILE A 243 -11.76 -3.35 -20.04
N VAL A 244 -12.75 -3.32 -19.14
CA VAL A 244 -14.06 -2.68 -19.39
C VAL A 244 -13.91 -1.18 -19.66
N SER A 245 -13.02 -0.47 -18.95
CA SER A 245 -12.83 0.97 -19.16
C SER A 245 -12.22 1.31 -20.51
N THR A 246 -11.43 0.39 -21.09
CA THR A 246 -10.84 0.52 -22.44
C THR A 246 -11.79 0.15 -23.57
N GLN A 247 -12.93 -0.48 -23.29
CA GLN A 247 -13.88 -0.85 -24.34
C GLN A 247 -14.52 0.40 -24.99
N PRO A 248 -14.71 0.40 -26.33
CA PRO A 248 -15.32 1.53 -27.02
C PRO A 248 -16.77 1.73 -26.57
N LYS A 249 -17.00 2.85 -25.89
CA LYS A 249 -18.32 3.24 -25.35
C LYS A 249 -19.38 3.51 -26.43
N ASP A 250 -18.97 3.61 -27.70
CA ASP A 250 -19.82 3.95 -28.85
C ASP A 250 -20.35 2.74 -29.63
N SER A 251 -20.24 1.52 -29.10
CA SER A 251 -20.63 0.30 -29.81
C SER A 251 -21.78 -0.47 -29.16
N SER A 252 -22.87 0.22 -28.82
CA SER A 252 -24.16 -0.42 -28.55
C SER A 252 -25.26 0.13 -29.46
N THR A 253 -25.17 -0.18 -30.75
CA THR A 253 -26.33 -0.33 -31.67
C THR A 253 -27.04 -1.68 -31.43
N GLY A 254 -27.17 -2.09 -30.17
CA GLY A 254 -27.91 -3.29 -29.78
C GLY A 254 -29.32 -2.92 -29.32
N GLU A 255 -30.30 -3.78 -29.62
CA GLU A 255 -31.66 -3.78 -29.07
C GLU A 255 -31.67 -4.04 -27.54
N GLY A 256 -30.96 -3.21 -26.76
CA GLY A 256 -30.94 -3.23 -25.30
C GLY A 256 -31.65 -2.02 -24.71
N GLU A 257 -32.00 -2.08 -23.42
CA GLU A 257 -32.51 -0.92 -22.68
C GLU A 257 -31.56 0.29 -22.85
N THR A 258 -32.12 1.48 -23.10
CA THR A 258 -31.33 2.72 -23.14
C THR A 258 -30.72 2.98 -21.76
N ARG A 259 -29.59 3.71 -21.72
CA ARG A 259 -28.93 4.05 -20.46
C ARG A 259 -29.89 4.78 -19.51
N GLU A 260 -30.73 5.64 -20.06
CA GLU A 260 -31.76 6.40 -19.34
C GLU A 260 -32.83 5.46 -18.76
N ALA A 261 -33.28 4.45 -19.51
CA ALA A 261 -34.23 3.44 -19.03
C ALA A 261 -33.65 2.57 -17.91
N VAL A 262 -32.37 2.17 -18.04
CA VAL A 262 -31.67 1.41 -16.98
C VAL A 262 -31.54 2.25 -15.70
N VAL A 263 -31.13 3.52 -15.83
CA VAL A 263 -30.99 4.43 -14.68
C VAL A 263 -32.33 4.69 -14.02
N GLN A 264 -33.40 4.89 -14.79
CA GLN A 264 -34.74 5.11 -14.27
C GLN A 264 -35.28 3.88 -13.52
N ARG A 265 -35.09 2.68 -14.09
CA ARG A 265 -35.46 1.41 -13.44
C ARG A 265 -34.71 1.21 -12.12
N LEU A 266 -33.40 1.50 -12.09
CA LEU A 266 -32.61 1.40 -10.86
C LEU A 266 -33.03 2.43 -9.81
N ALA A 267 -33.33 3.66 -10.23
CA ALA A 267 -33.84 4.71 -9.33
C ALA A 267 -35.19 4.32 -8.72
N ASP A 268 -36.08 3.70 -9.50
CA ASP A 268 -37.36 3.17 -9.02
C ASP A 268 -37.17 2.05 -8.00
N GLU A 269 -36.31 1.09 -8.30
CA GLU A 269 -36.01 -0.02 -7.38
C GLU A 269 -35.40 0.49 -6.06
N MET A 270 -34.54 1.50 -6.12
CA MET A 270 -33.95 2.12 -4.92
C MET A 270 -34.98 2.90 -4.10
N LEU A 271 -35.89 3.65 -4.76
CA LEU A 271 -36.95 4.39 -4.09
C LEU A 271 -37.97 3.46 -3.41
N GLU A 272 -38.29 2.33 -4.03
CA GLU A 272 -39.21 1.33 -3.47
C GLU A 272 -38.63 0.65 -2.21
N LYS A 273 -37.31 0.42 -2.19
CA LYS A 273 -36.60 -0.15 -1.03
C LYS A 273 -36.37 0.85 0.09
N LEU A 274 -36.53 2.16 -0.17
CA LEU A 274 -36.26 3.21 0.82
C LEU A 274 -37.36 3.22 1.90
N PRO A 275 -37.02 3.09 3.21
CA PRO A 275 -38.02 3.17 4.27
C PRO A 275 -38.70 4.55 4.30
N PRO A 276 -39.93 4.64 4.85
CA PRO A 276 -40.61 5.91 5.04
C PRO A 276 -39.86 6.78 6.06
N ASP A 277 -40.03 8.08 5.91
CA ASP A 277 -39.44 9.09 6.79
C ASP A 277 -39.98 8.95 8.23
N TYR A 278 -39.12 9.18 9.21
CA TYR A 278 -39.47 9.15 10.62
C TYR A 278 -40.40 10.31 10.97
N ASN A 279 -41.56 10.01 11.56
CA ASN A 279 -42.47 11.05 12.03
C ASN A 279 -41.92 11.69 13.33
N PRO A 280 -41.57 12.99 13.33
CA PRO A 280 -40.95 13.64 14.49
C PRO A 280 -41.82 13.58 15.76
N HIS A 281 -43.14 13.58 15.60
CA HIS A 281 -44.07 13.52 16.72
C HIS A 281 -44.12 12.13 17.37
N GLU A 282 -44.11 11.06 16.56
CA GLU A 282 -44.10 9.69 17.05
C GLU A 282 -42.79 9.35 17.73
N VAL A 283 -41.66 9.72 17.10
CA VAL A 283 -40.32 9.52 17.66
C VAL A 283 -40.21 10.23 19.01
N LYS A 284 -40.64 11.48 19.11
CA LYS A 284 -40.61 12.23 20.38
C LYS A 284 -41.49 11.59 21.46
N ALA A 285 -42.68 11.12 21.10
CA ALA A 285 -43.58 10.46 22.04
C ALA A 285 -43.02 9.12 22.56
N GLN A 286 -42.39 8.31 21.69
CA GLN A 286 -41.76 7.05 22.07
C GLN A 286 -40.51 7.28 22.94
N LEU A 287 -39.66 8.26 22.59
CA LEU A 287 -38.49 8.63 23.39
C LEU A 287 -38.87 9.15 24.78
N GLN A 288 -40.00 9.84 24.92
CA GLN A 288 -40.52 10.26 26.23
C GLN A 288 -40.97 9.05 27.07
N LYS A 289 -41.64 8.06 26.47
CA LYS A 289 -42.06 6.82 27.15
C LYS A 289 -40.87 5.96 27.60
N MET A 290 -39.79 5.93 26.82
CA MET A 290 -38.58 5.16 27.11
C MET A 290 -37.67 5.83 28.16
N GLY A 291 -37.94 7.09 28.52
CA GLY A 291 -37.14 7.88 29.47
C GLY A 291 -36.19 8.82 28.74
N ALA A 292 -36.65 10.05 28.51
CA ALA A 292 -35.97 11.04 27.67
C ALA A 292 -34.54 11.43 28.09
N ILE A 293 -34.16 11.17 29.34
CA ILE A 293 -32.86 11.57 29.93
C ILE A 293 -31.87 10.39 29.94
N GLN A 294 -32.29 9.18 29.55
CA GLN A 294 -31.35 8.05 29.46
C GLN A 294 -30.33 8.27 28.33
N PRO A 295 -29.02 8.10 28.55
CA PRO A 295 -27.99 8.33 27.54
C PRO A 295 -28.22 7.59 26.21
N ILE A 296 -28.70 6.35 26.28
CA ILE A 296 -29.03 5.55 25.09
C ILE A 296 -30.18 6.15 24.26
N ASN A 297 -31.16 6.78 24.91
CA ASN A 297 -32.30 7.41 24.23
C ASN A 297 -31.91 8.76 23.62
N ILE A 298 -30.95 9.46 24.22
CA ILE A 298 -30.34 10.67 23.63
C ILE A 298 -29.55 10.30 22.37
N PHE A 299 -28.73 9.24 22.44
CA PHE A 299 -28.00 8.72 21.29
C PHE A 299 -28.95 8.26 20.18
N LEU A 300 -29.96 7.45 20.51
CA LEU A 300 -30.96 6.98 19.54
C LEU A 300 -31.66 8.14 18.83
N ARG A 301 -31.98 9.23 19.55
CA ARG A 301 -32.56 10.42 18.94
C ARG A 301 -31.63 11.04 17.89
N GLN A 302 -30.34 11.18 18.22
CA GLN A 302 -29.35 11.76 17.30
C GLN A 302 -29.18 10.87 16.06
N GLU A 303 -29.12 9.55 16.24
CA GLU A 303 -29.03 8.60 15.12
C GLU A 303 -30.26 8.67 14.20
N ILE A 304 -31.47 8.78 14.77
CA ILE A 304 -32.70 8.95 13.98
C ILE A 304 -32.66 10.26 13.20
N ASP A 305 -32.23 11.37 13.82
CA ASP A 305 -32.12 12.67 13.14
C ASP A 305 -31.10 12.62 11.98
N CYS A 306 -29.95 11.98 12.18
CA CYS A 306 -28.94 11.76 11.14
C CYS A 306 -29.46 10.87 10.00
N MET A 307 -30.10 9.74 10.35
CA MET A 307 -30.65 8.82 9.37
C MET A 307 -31.78 9.47 8.55
N GLN A 308 -32.63 10.26 9.20
CA GLN A 308 -33.67 11.04 8.52
C GLN A 308 -33.07 12.02 7.51
N HIS A 309 -31.97 12.70 7.85
CA HIS A 309 -31.29 13.61 6.93
C HIS A 309 -30.79 12.88 5.67
N VAL A 310 -30.18 11.71 5.85
CA VAL A 310 -29.69 10.88 4.74
C VAL A 310 -30.84 10.36 3.89
N LEU A 311 -31.90 9.82 4.50
CA LEU A 311 -33.09 9.31 3.79
C LEU A 311 -33.75 10.41 2.95
N SER A 312 -33.98 11.60 3.53
CA SER A 312 -34.55 12.73 2.80
C SER A 312 -33.65 13.14 1.63
N ARG A 313 -32.33 13.17 1.82
CA ARG A 313 -31.42 13.58 0.73
C ARG A 313 -31.40 12.58 -0.42
N VAL A 314 -31.32 11.28 -0.12
CA VAL A 314 -31.40 10.21 -1.13
C VAL A 314 -32.74 10.27 -1.87
N ARG A 315 -33.85 10.42 -1.13
CA ARG A 315 -35.20 10.52 -1.73
C ARG A 315 -35.31 11.70 -2.69
N ILE A 316 -34.83 12.88 -2.30
CA ILE A 316 -34.83 14.07 -3.16
C ILE A 316 -33.96 13.83 -4.39
N THR A 317 -32.71 13.38 -4.23
CA THR A 317 -31.80 13.17 -5.36
C THR A 317 -32.33 12.15 -6.37
N LEU A 318 -32.91 11.04 -5.91
CA LEU A 318 -33.50 10.03 -6.81
C LEU A 318 -34.77 10.55 -7.49
N THR A 319 -35.59 11.34 -6.79
CA THR A 319 -36.80 11.94 -7.38
C THR A 319 -36.44 12.98 -8.43
N ASP A 320 -35.48 13.86 -8.13
CA ASP A 320 -34.99 14.89 -9.05
C ASP A 320 -34.32 14.26 -10.28
N LEU A 321 -33.55 13.18 -10.09
CA LEU A 321 -32.95 12.43 -11.20
C LEU A 321 -34.03 11.88 -12.15
N LYS A 322 -35.12 11.33 -11.61
CA LYS A 322 -36.25 10.87 -12.42
C LYS A 322 -36.94 12.01 -13.15
N LEU A 323 -37.17 13.14 -12.46
CA LEU A 323 -37.79 14.31 -13.08
C LEU A 323 -36.93 14.89 -14.21
N ALA A 324 -35.60 14.88 -14.04
CA ALA A 324 -34.65 15.31 -15.07
C ALA A 324 -34.65 14.36 -16.29
N ILE A 325 -34.70 13.03 -16.08
CA ILE A 325 -34.82 12.05 -17.17
C ILE A 325 -36.15 12.24 -17.93
N ASP A 326 -37.24 12.49 -17.21
CA ASP A 326 -38.55 12.79 -17.78
C ASP A 326 -38.63 14.18 -18.47
N GLY A 327 -37.56 15.00 -18.39
CA GLY A 327 -37.49 16.34 -18.96
C GLY A 327 -38.36 17.39 -18.26
N LYS A 328 -38.70 17.18 -16.98
CA LYS A 328 -39.57 18.05 -16.17
C LYS A 328 -38.80 18.98 -15.22
N LEU A 329 -37.47 18.87 -15.19
CA LEU A 329 -36.58 19.66 -14.33
C LEU A 329 -35.39 20.23 -15.13
#